data_AF-A0ABD0LEN9-F1
#
_entry.id   AF-A0ABD0LEN9-F1
#
_cell.length_a   1.000
_cell.length_b   1.000
_cell.length_c   1.000
_cell.angle_alpha   90.00
_cell.angle_beta   90.00
_cell.angle_gamma   90.00
#
_symmetry.space_group_name_H-M   'P 1'
#
loop_
_entity.id
_entity.type
_entity.pdbx_description
1 polymer ?
#
loop_
_entity_poly.entity_id
_entity_poly.type
_entity_poly.pdbx_seq_one_letter_code
_entity_poly.pdbx_strand_id
1 'polypeptide(L)'
;MLLRQVSRLSQMARKFSTTALRRVDSQDWKQYGVPGSNIPFDITNRYKLTAYFCVYFGIGFNAPFLLVIHQFLKHAPAEDE
;
A
#
# COMPACT_ATOMS: atom_id res chain seq x y z
N MET A 1 15.78 -6.22 -50.26
CA MET A 1 15.88 -5.13 -49.25
C MET A 1 14.65 -4.96 -48.35
N LEU A 2 13.44 -5.36 -48.77
CA LEU A 2 12.18 -5.20 -48.00
C LEU A 2 12.08 -6.02 -46.71
N LEU A 3 12.66 -7.23 -46.66
CA LEU A 3 12.65 -8.10 -45.47
C LEU A 3 13.40 -7.53 -44.25
N ARG A 4 14.33 -6.58 -44.47
CA ARG A 4 15.15 -5.97 -43.41
C ARG A 4 14.46 -4.78 -42.72
N GLN A 5 13.41 -4.21 -43.32
CA GLN A 5 12.65 -3.12 -42.72
C GLN A 5 11.61 -3.63 -41.71
N VAL A 6 10.97 -4.76 -42.01
CA VAL A 6 10.00 -5.42 -41.11
C VAL A 6 10.64 -5.81 -39.77
N SER A 7 11.91 -6.21 -39.78
CA SER A 7 12.65 -6.57 -38.55
C SER A 7 13.03 -5.38 -37.67
N ARG A 8 13.08 -4.14 -38.22
CA ARG A 8 13.31 -2.93 -37.44
C ARG A 8 12.02 -2.42 -36.79
N LEU A 9 10.90 -2.44 -37.52
CA LEU A 9 9.59 -2.09 -36.97
C LEU A 9 9.16 -3.03 -35.85
N SER A 10 9.38 -4.34 -36.01
CA SER A 10 9.06 -5.31 -34.96
C SER A 10 9.95 -5.14 -33.72
N GLN A 11 11.23 -4.77 -33.89
CA GLN A 11 12.11 -4.40 -32.77
C GLN A 11 11.66 -3.11 -32.08
N MET A 12 11.17 -2.10 -32.81
CA MET A 12 10.63 -0.88 -32.20
C MET A 12 9.30 -1.12 -31.47
N ALA A 13 8.41 -1.97 -32.02
CA ALA A 13 7.16 -2.35 -31.35
C ALA A 13 7.42 -3.14 -30.05
N ARG A 14 8.42 -4.03 -30.03
CA ARG A 14 8.87 -4.70 -28.79
C ARG A 14 9.48 -3.74 -27.78
N LYS A 15 10.23 -2.73 -28.23
CA LYS A 15 10.76 -1.68 -27.33
C LYS A 15 9.65 -0.80 -26.76
N PHE A 16 8.61 -0.47 -27.53
CA PHE A 16 7.47 0.34 -27.06
C PHE A 16 6.68 -0.33 -25.92
N SER A 17 6.37 -1.63 -26.06
CA SER A 17 5.61 -2.39 -25.06
C SER A 17 6.41 -2.68 -23.78
N THR A 18 7.75 -2.74 -23.86
CA THR A 18 8.61 -3.09 -22.72
C THR A 18 9.21 -1.89 -21.99
N THR A 19 9.17 -0.67 -22.56
CA THR A 19 9.76 0.52 -21.91
C THR A 19 9.01 1.01 -20.67
N ALA A 20 7.69 0.78 -20.57
CA ALA A 20 6.91 1.24 -19.40
C ALA A 20 7.27 0.48 -18.12
N LEU A 21 7.78 -0.75 -18.24
CA LEU A 21 8.20 -1.58 -17.10
C LEU A 21 9.70 -1.41 -16.75
N ARG A 22 10.51 -0.79 -17.61
CA ARG A 22 11.98 -0.77 -17.45
C ARG A 22 12.56 0.60 -17.08
N ARG A 23 11.75 1.65 -16.97
CA ARG A 23 12.21 2.98 -16.49
C ARG A 23 12.04 3.17 -14.98
N VAL A 24 12.36 2.16 -14.18
CA VAL A 24 12.45 2.28 -12.71
C VAL A 24 13.81 1.81 -12.21
N ASP A 25 14.87 2.12 -12.97
CA ASP A 25 16.26 1.90 -12.55
C ASP A 25 16.87 3.14 -11.85
N SER A 26 16.05 4.07 -11.36
CA SER A 26 16.53 5.27 -10.65
C SER A 26 15.82 5.51 -9.32
N GLN A 27 15.24 4.47 -8.72
CA GLN A 27 14.43 4.67 -7.53
C GLN A 27 14.48 3.45 -6.58
N ASP A 28 15.41 3.49 -5.64
CA ASP A 28 15.67 2.47 -4.60
C ASP A 28 14.42 2.01 -3.82
N TRP A 29 13.31 2.76 -3.87
CA TRP A 29 12.06 2.46 -3.16
C TRP A 29 10.99 1.70 -3.97
N LYS A 30 11.22 1.40 -5.26
CA LYS A 30 10.28 0.64 -6.10
C LYS A 30 10.96 -0.58 -6.72
N GLN A 31 11.20 -1.61 -5.91
CA GLN A 31 11.62 -2.93 -6.41
C GLN A 31 10.45 -3.62 -7.12
N TYR A 32 10.30 -3.40 -8.42
CA TYR A 32 9.30 -4.13 -9.21
C TYR A 32 9.58 -5.64 -9.19
N GLY A 33 8.55 -6.45 -8.90
CA GLY A 33 8.64 -7.93 -8.92
C GLY A 33 8.95 -8.60 -7.57
N VAL A 34 9.19 -7.83 -6.49
CA VAL A 34 9.35 -8.38 -5.14
C VAL A 34 8.00 -8.26 -4.39
N PRO A 35 7.38 -9.37 -3.94
CA PRO A 35 6.16 -9.28 -3.14
C PRO A 35 6.37 -8.42 -1.88
N GLY A 36 5.55 -7.40 -1.68
CA GLY A 36 5.63 -6.50 -0.52
C GLY A 36 6.55 -5.29 -0.67
N SER A 37 7.29 -5.14 -1.78
CA SER A 37 8.12 -3.94 -2.02
C SER A 37 7.31 -2.70 -2.40
N ASN A 38 6.04 -2.86 -2.74
CA ASN A 38 5.15 -1.80 -3.23
C ASN A 38 4.18 -1.27 -2.18
N ILE A 39 4.34 -1.69 -0.91
CA ILE A 39 3.48 -1.28 0.20
C ILE A 39 4.30 -0.50 1.24
N PRO A 40 3.69 0.48 1.93
CA PRO A 40 4.40 1.38 2.81
C PRO A 40 4.72 0.78 4.19
N PHE A 41 4.66 -0.53 4.34
CA PHE A 41 4.96 -1.23 5.59
C PHE A 41 5.67 -2.56 5.32
N ASP A 42 6.51 -2.93 6.27
CA ASP A 42 7.37 -4.11 6.21
C ASP A 42 6.58 -5.39 6.51
N ILE A 43 6.74 -6.41 5.66
CA ILE A 43 6.10 -7.73 5.78
C ILE A 43 7.09 -8.86 6.11
N THR A 44 8.38 -8.54 6.30
CA THR A 44 9.42 -9.55 6.53
C THR A 44 9.25 -10.29 7.86
N ASN A 45 8.84 -9.58 8.91
CA ASN A 45 8.61 -10.14 10.23
C ASN A 45 7.12 -10.32 10.53
N ARG A 46 6.66 -11.58 10.56
CA ARG A 46 5.27 -11.93 10.84
C ARG A 46 4.73 -11.39 12.17
N TYR A 47 5.54 -11.36 13.23
CA TYR A 47 5.09 -10.88 14.54
C TYR A 47 4.89 -9.37 14.54
N LYS A 48 5.83 -8.63 13.92
CA LYS A 48 5.72 -7.18 13.74
C LYS A 48 4.51 -6.82 12.88
N LEU A 49 4.29 -7.56 11.78
CA LEU A 49 3.15 -7.38 10.91
C LEU A 49 1.82 -7.60 11.65
N THR A 50 1.69 -8.69 12.42
CA THR A 50 0.48 -8.95 13.21
C THR A 50 0.25 -7.88 14.26
N ALA A 51 1.29 -7.44 14.98
CA ALA A 51 1.16 -6.37 15.96
C ALA A 51 0.66 -5.07 15.32
N TYR A 52 1.24 -4.66 14.19
CA TYR A 52 0.78 -3.48 13.45
C TYR A 52 -0.64 -3.62 12.93
N PHE A 53 -1.01 -4.80 12.42
CA PHE A 53 -2.37 -5.10 11.99
C PHE A 53 -3.36 -4.93 13.15
N CYS A 54 -3.09 -5.55 14.30
CA CYS A 54 -3.95 -5.46 15.48
C CYS A 54 -4.10 -4.02 15.99
N VAL A 55 -3.01 -3.24 16.03
CA VAL A 55 -3.08 -1.85 16.47
C VAL A 55 -3.84 -0.98 15.48
N TYR A 56 -3.54 -1.09 14.18
CA TYR A 56 -4.17 -0.27 13.15
C TYR A 56 -5.69 -0.50 13.09
N PHE A 57 -6.11 -1.76 12.98
CA PHE A 57 -7.54 -2.10 12.97
C PHE A 57 -8.19 -1.93 14.33
N GLY A 58 -7.47 -2.22 15.41
CA GLY A 58 -7.96 -2.04 16.78
C GLY A 58 -8.31 -0.59 17.07
N ILE A 59 -7.48 0.38 16.68
CA ILE A 59 -7.77 1.80 16.88
C ILE A 59 -9.00 2.22 16.07
N GLY A 60 -9.03 1.90 14.77
CA GLY A 60 -10.15 2.26 13.90
C GLY A 60 -11.48 1.64 14.34
N PHE A 61 -11.45 0.38 14.80
CA PHE A 61 -12.62 -0.32 15.29
C PHE A 61 -13.11 0.23 16.64
N ASN A 62 -12.21 0.55 17.57
CA ASN A 62 -12.58 1.04 18.90
C ASN A 62 -13.00 2.52 18.93
N ALA A 63 -12.55 3.34 17.97
CA ALA A 63 -12.83 4.77 17.91
C ALA A 63 -14.33 5.15 18.08
N PRO A 64 -15.29 4.58 17.34
CA PRO A 64 -16.71 4.92 17.51
C PRO A 64 -17.25 4.56 18.91
N PHE A 65 -16.79 3.46 19.51
CA PHE A 65 -17.22 3.06 20.85
C PHE A 65 -16.71 4.01 21.92
N LEU A 66 -15.44 4.41 21.83
CA LEU A 66 -14.86 5.40 22.73
C LEU A 66 -15.56 6.76 22.61
N LEU A 67 -15.95 7.16 21.39
CA LEU A 67 -16.75 8.36 21.18
C LEU A 67 -18.12 8.27 21.86
N VAL A 68 -18.80 7.13 21.73
CA VAL A 68 -20.11 6.91 22.38
C VAL A 68 -19.97 6.93 23.90
N ILE A 69 -18.97 6.23 24.46
CA ILE A 69 -18.66 6.26 25.90
C ILE A 69 -18.39 7.71 26.34
N HIS A 70 -17.62 8.46 25.57
CA HIS A 70 -17.35 9.87 25.85
C HIS A 70 -18.65 10.71 25.86
N GLN A 71 -19.56 10.51 24.90
CA GLN A 71 -20.84 11.22 24.89
C GLN A 71 -21.71 10.87 26.10
N PHE A 72 -21.78 9.59 26.47
CA PHE A 72 -22.54 9.17 27.65
C PHE A 72 -21.99 9.77 28.94
N LEU A 73 -20.67 9.81 29.11
CA LEU A 73 -20.03 10.42 30.29
C LEU A 73 -20.22 11.93 30.34
N LYS A 74 -20.25 12.61 29.19
CA LYS A 74 -20.49 14.05 29.11
C LYS A 74 -21.93 14.43 29.50
N HIS A 75 -22.89 13.58 29.18
CA HIS A 75 -24.32 13.82 29.42
C HIS A 75 -24.87 13.04 30.62
N ALA A 76 -23.98 12.44 31.43
CA ALA A 76 -24.39 11.81 32.67
C ALA A 76 -25.03 12.88 33.57
N PRO A 77 -26.24 12.64 34.11
CA PRO A 77 -26.80 13.54 35.10
C PRO A 77 -25.82 13.64 36.26
N ALA A 78 -25.54 14.86 36.72
CA ALA A 78 -24.86 15.03 38.00
C ALA A 78 -25.74 14.33 39.04
N GLU A 79 -25.15 13.45 39.85
CA GLU A 79 -25.87 12.95 41.01
C GLU A 79 -26.13 14.18 41.89
N ASP A 80 -27.41 14.58 41.96
CA ASP A 80 -27.87 15.65 42.83
C ASP A 80 -27.69 15.15 44.28
N GLU A 81 -26.59 15.56 44.94
CA GLU A 81 -26.37 15.44 46.38
C GLU A 81 -27.30 16.36 47.19
#